data_AF-A0A7X8FY23-F1
#
_entry.id   AF-A0A7X8FY23-F1
#
_cell.length_a   1.000
_cell.length_b   1.000
_cell.length_c   1.000
_cell.angle_alpha   90.00
_cell.angle_beta   90.00
_cell.angle_gamma   90.00
#
_symmetry.space_group_name_H-M   'P 1'
#
loop_
_entity.id
_entity.type
_entity.pdbx_description
1 polymer ?
#
loop_
_entity_poly.entity_id
_entity_poly.type
_entity_poly.pdbx_seq_one_letter_code
_entity_poly.pdbx_strand_id
1 'polypeptide(L)'
;YVFENFVRNFYKKEQNKYSVSREDIYWKFNVIIEGDKGYLPKMQTDITLENNSDKIIIDTKYYKEALNINYNREKFKSDNLYQLYSYLGNIKNQKNKKLTGVLIYPEIDKEVNFSGKFGAFEMRVKTVNLNSKWENIHNRLIEIIL
;
A
#
# COMPACT_ATOMS: atom_id res chain seq x y z
N TYR A 1 2.58 -15.21 0.08
CA TYR A 1 3.46 -14.03 -0.10
C TYR A 1 4.17 -13.97 -1.47
N VAL A 2 3.73 -14.69 -2.52
CA VAL A 2 4.43 -14.66 -3.82
C VAL A 2 4.32 -13.28 -4.48
N PHE A 3 3.10 -12.74 -4.58
CA PHE A 3 2.85 -11.44 -5.20
C PHE A 3 3.52 -10.29 -4.44
N GLU A 4 3.41 -10.27 -3.11
CA GLU A 4 4.12 -9.32 -2.26
C GLU A 4 5.64 -9.33 -2.53
N ASN A 5 6.24 -10.52 -2.49
CA ASN A 5 7.68 -10.67 -2.73
C ASN A 5 8.07 -10.24 -4.14
N PHE A 6 7.25 -10.54 -5.13
CA PHE A 6 7.44 -10.08 -6.50
C PHE A 6 7.46 -8.54 -6.59
N VAL A 7 6.41 -7.86 -6.10
CA VAL A 7 6.30 -6.40 -6.14
C VAL A 7 7.46 -5.74 -5.37
N ARG A 8 7.81 -6.27 -4.20
CA ARG A 8 8.93 -5.75 -3.41
C ARG A 8 10.27 -5.91 -4.11
N ASN A 9 10.57 -7.08 -4.65
CA ASN A 9 11.83 -7.34 -5.34
C ASN A 9 11.91 -6.59 -6.67
N PHE A 10 10.77 -6.41 -7.35
CA PHE A 10 10.64 -5.53 -8.51
C PHE A 10 11.10 -4.11 -8.14
N TYR A 11 10.49 -3.49 -7.13
CA TYR A 11 10.89 -2.13 -6.77
C TYR A 11 12.33 -2.05 -6.26
N LYS A 12 12.82 -3.05 -5.51
CA LYS A 12 14.24 -3.11 -5.11
C LYS A 12 15.20 -3.11 -6.29
N LYS A 13 14.82 -3.74 -7.39
CA LYS A 13 15.65 -3.85 -8.60
C LYS A 13 15.53 -2.60 -9.48
N GLU A 14 14.33 -2.07 -9.63
CA GLU A 14 14.02 -1.04 -10.63
C GLU A 14 14.12 0.40 -10.06
N GLN A 15 14.06 0.59 -8.74
CA GLN A 15 14.10 1.93 -8.14
C GLN A 15 15.50 2.35 -7.70
N ASN A 16 15.97 3.43 -8.32
CA ASN A 16 17.19 4.14 -7.92
C ASN A 16 16.89 5.42 -7.10
N LYS A 17 15.62 5.85 -7.07
CA LYS A 17 15.18 7.10 -6.40
C LYS A 17 14.71 6.89 -4.97
N TYR A 18 14.22 5.69 -4.67
CA TYR A 18 13.64 5.34 -3.39
C TYR A 18 14.45 4.24 -2.73
N SER A 19 14.64 4.35 -1.42
CA SER A 19 14.98 3.18 -0.61
C SER A 19 13.76 2.26 -0.53
N VAL A 20 13.96 0.96 -0.73
CA VAL A 20 12.88 -0.04 -0.77
C VAL A 20 13.03 -1.05 0.36
N SER A 21 12.09 -1.05 1.31
CA SER A 21 12.17 -1.88 2.51
C SER A 21 10.80 -2.37 2.98
N ARG A 22 10.78 -3.20 4.02
CA ARG A 22 9.61 -3.33 4.91
C ARG A 22 9.84 -2.43 6.10
N GLU A 23 8.78 -1.85 6.62
CA GLU A 23 8.83 -0.98 7.79
C GLU A 23 7.88 -1.51 8.87
N ASP A 24 8.38 -1.55 10.11
CA ASP A 24 7.55 -1.78 11.28
C ASP A 24 7.02 -0.42 11.76
N ILE A 25 5.70 -0.21 11.61
CA ILE A 25 4.99 0.97 12.10
C ILE A 25 4.50 0.67 13.52
N TYR A 26 4.69 1.59 14.44
CA TYR A 26 4.28 1.44 15.83
C TYR A 26 2.99 2.19 16.10
N TRP A 27 2.08 1.57 16.85
CA TRP A 27 0.84 2.21 17.28
C TRP A 27 1.11 3.49 18.08
N LYS A 28 0.43 4.58 17.72
CA LYS A 28 0.57 5.92 18.34
C LYS A 28 -0.26 6.09 19.62
N PHE A 29 -0.23 5.12 20.52
CA PHE A 29 -0.75 5.36 21.86
C PHE A 29 0.21 6.26 22.64
N ASN A 30 -0.28 7.39 23.16
CA ASN A 30 0.53 8.28 24.00
C ASN A 30 0.76 7.68 25.40
N VAL A 31 -0.29 7.06 25.96
CA VAL A 31 -0.27 6.37 27.24
C VAL A 31 -1.17 5.13 27.13
N ILE A 32 -0.73 4.01 27.70
CA ILE A 32 -1.58 2.84 27.92
C ILE A 32 -2.16 2.98 29.32
N ILE A 33 -3.49 3.08 29.42
CA ILE A 33 -4.18 3.29 30.69
C ILE A 33 -4.18 1.97 31.50
N GLU A 34 -4.43 0.85 30.84
CA GLU A 34 -4.44 -0.50 31.40
C GLU A 34 -3.92 -1.52 30.36
N GLY A 35 -3.28 -2.61 30.82
CA GLY A 35 -2.70 -3.64 29.95
C GLY A 35 -1.25 -3.38 29.50
N ASP A 36 -0.78 -4.14 28.50
CA ASP A 36 0.58 -4.06 27.97
C ASP A 36 0.61 -3.94 26.43
N LYS A 37 1.71 -3.39 25.89
CA LYS A 37 1.96 -3.27 24.45
C LYS A 37 1.96 -4.61 23.71
N GLY A 38 2.24 -5.72 24.39
CA GLY A 38 2.26 -7.07 23.80
C GLY A 38 0.91 -7.52 23.21
N TYR A 39 -0.21 -6.92 23.61
CA TYR A 39 -1.52 -7.18 23.00
C TYR A 39 -1.71 -6.50 21.65
N LEU A 40 -0.86 -5.53 21.30
CA LEU A 40 -0.99 -4.78 20.06
C LEU A 40 -0.48 -5.61 18.88
N PRO A 41 -1.24 -5.72 17.79
CA PRO A 41 -0.79 -6.44 16.62
C PRO A 41 0.38 -5.70 15.98
N LYS A 42 1.32 -6.46 15.42
CA LYS A 42 2.43 -5.90 14.64
C LYS A 42 1.89 -5.27 13.35
N MET A 43 2.20 -3.99 13.12
CA MET A 43 1.95 -3.32 11.84
C MET A 43 3.23 -3.31 11.02
N GLN A 44 3.43 -4.34 10.20
CA GLN A 44 4.53 -4.39 9.23
C GLN A 44 3.99 -4.12 7.83
N THR A 45 4.63 -3.21 7.10
CA THR A 45 4.29 -2.92 5.69
C THR A 45 4.83 -4.00 4.76
N ASP A 46 4.14 -4.25 3.65
CA ASP A 46 4.64 -5.12 2.59
C ASP A 46 5.82 -4.46 1.87
N ILE A 47 5.65 -3.19 1.45
CA ILE A 47 6.70 -2.37 0.85
C ILE A 47 6.58 -0.93 1.37
N THR A 48 7.73 -0.33 1.64
CA THR A 48 7.89 1.11 1.86
C THR A 48 8.93 1.63 0.88
N LEU A 49 8.52 2.64 0.10
CA LEU A 49 9.40 3.42 -0.76
C LEU A 49 9.61 4.77 -0.10
N GLU A 50 10.85 5.14 0.17
CA GLU A 50 11.13 6.39 0.86
C GLU A 50 12.37 7.09 0.30
N ASN A 51 12.24 8.40 0.11
CA ASN A 51 13.33 9.32 -0.19
C ASN A 51 13.22 10.57 0.71
N ASN A 52 13.88 11.67 0.34
CA ASN A 52 13.85 12.90 1.12
C ASN A 52 12.51 13.65 1.08
N SER A 53 11.73 13.53 0.00
CA SER A 53 10.49 14.28 -0.25
C SER A 53 9.22 13.44 -0.12
N ASP A 54 9.32 12.11 -0.20
CA ASP A 54 8.20 11.21 -0.39
C ASP A 54 8.35 9.95 0.45
N LYS A 55 7.21 9.48 0.98
CA LYS A 55 7.07 8.18 1.62
C LYS A 55 5.81 7.51 1.09
N ILE A 56 6.00 6.36 0.43
CA ILE A 56 4.92 5.57 -0.16
C ILE A 56 4.84 4.24 0.56
N ILE A 57 3.70 4.00 1.23
CA ILE A 57 3.37 2.73 1.85
C ILE A 57 2.55 1.92 0.86
N ILE A 58 3.04 0.75 0.49
CA ILE A 58 2.36 -0.15 -0.43
C ILE A 58 2.00 -1.41 0.31
N ASP A 59 0.75 -1.82 0.15
CA ASP A 59 0.21 -3.07 0.67
C ASP A 59 -0.41 -3.85 -0.50
N THR A 60 0.00 -5.11 -0.62
CA THR A 60 -0.35 -5.96 -1.76
C THR A 60 -1.40 -6.98 -1.36
N LYS A 61 -2.37 -7.19 -2.23
CA LYS A 61 -3.53 -8.00 -1.92
C LYS A 61 -3.79 -9.01 -3.03
N TYR A 62 -3.52 -10.27 -2.76
CA TYR A 62 -3.75 -11.37 -3.70
C TYR A 62 -5.12 -12.01 -3.42
N TYR A 63 -6.16 -11.52 -4.11
CA TYR A 63 -7.50 -12.11 -4.08
C TYR A 63 -7.86 -12.58 -5.50
N LYS A 64 -8.86 -13.47 -5.58
CA LYS A 64 -9.43 -13.87 -6.88
C LYS A 64 -10.15 -12.70 -7.59
N GLU A 65 -10.63 -11.72 -6.82
CA GLU A 65 -11.33 -10.52 -7.30
C GLU A 65 -10.87 -9.29 -6.49
N ALA A 66 -10.46 -8.22 -7.18
CA ALA A 66 -10.01 -6.97 -6.54
C ALA A 66 -11.14 -6.14 -5.90
N LEU A 67 -12.38 -6.34 -6.35
CA LEU A 67 -13.57 -5.59 -5.91
C LEU A 67 -14.60 -6.54 -5.30
N ASN A 68 -15.33 -6.08 -4.28
CA ASN A 68 -16.50 -6.78 -3.78
C ASN A 68 -17.74 -6.29 -4.53
N ILE A 69 -18.58 -7.20 -5.01
CA ILE A 69 -19.91 -6.86 -5.53
C ILE A 69 -20.86 -6.75 -4.33
N ASN A 70 -21.41 -5.56 -4.10
CA ASN A 70 -22.42 -5.37 -3.05
C ASN A 70 -23.56 -4.48 -3.57
N TYR A 71 -24.80 -4.98 -3.57
CA TYR A 71 -25.99 -4.28 -4.11
C TYR A 71 -25.79 -3.71 -5.53
N ASN A 72 -25.31 -4.53 -6.48
CA ASN A 72 -25.01 -4.13 -7.87
C ASN A 72 -24.00 -2.98 -8.02
N ARG A 73 -23.25 -2.64 -6.96
CA ARG A 73 -22.14 -1.67 -7.03
C ARG A 73 -20.86 -2.34 -6.58
N GLU A 74 -19.84 -2.20 -7.39
CA GLU A 74 -18.50 -2.67 -7.05
C GLU A 74 -17.87 -1.69 -6.04
N LYS A 75 -17.38 -2.22 -4.93
CA LYS A 75 -16.73 -1.44 -3.86
C LYS A 75 -15.36 -2.03 -3.55
N PHE A 76 -14.43 -1.16 -3.16
CA PHE A 76 -13.16 -1.60 -2.57
C PHE A 76 -13.41 -2.38 -1.27
N LYS A 77 -12.54 -3.35 -0.98
CA LYS A 77 -12.59 -4.10 0.27
C LYS A 77 -12.23 -3.18 1.44
N SER A 78 -13.18 -2.98 2.36
CA SER A 78 -13.05 -2.09 3.51
C SER A 78 -11.84 -2.45 4.37
N ASP A 79 -11.62 -3.73 4.63
CA ASP A 79 -10.57 -4.19 5.55
C ASP A 79 -9.17 -3.79 5.06
N ASN A 80 -8.93 -3.87 3.75
CA ASN A 80 -7.66 -3.46 3.15
C ASN A 80 -7.50 -1.93 3.24
N LEU A 81 -8.57 -1.16 3.01
CA LEU A 81 -8.54 0.29 3.17
C LEU A 81 -8.29 0.70 4.62
N TYR A 82 -8.93 0.04 5.58
CA TYR A 82 -8.76 0.30 7.00
C TYR A 82 -7.36 -0.08 7.48
N GLN A 83 -6.81 -1.18 7.00
CA GLN A 83 -5.43 -1.56 7.27
C GLN A 83 -4.45 -0.51 6.74
N LEU A 84 -4.56 -0.13 5.46
CA LEU A 84 -3.69 0.91 4.88
C LEU A 84 -3.85 2.23 5.65
N TYR A 85 -5.08 2.64 5.96
CA TYR A 85 -5.36 3.82 6.76
C TYR A 85 -4.69 3.75 8.15
N SER A 86 -4.73 2.59 8.80
CA SER A 86 -4.08 2.38 10.10
C SER A 86 -2.57 2.61 10.03
N TYR A 87 -1.91 2.18 8.96
CA TYR A 87 -0.49 2.47 8.73
C TYR A 87 -0.24 3.96 8.60
N LEU A 88 -0.97 4.64 7.70
CA LEU A 88 -0.79 6.07 7.43
C LEU A 88 -1.07 6.92 8.68
N GLY A 89 -2.12 6.59 9.43
CA GLY A 89 -2.47 7.26 10.68
C GLY A 89 -1.42 7.10 11.77
N ASN A 90 -0.68 5.98 11.78
CA ASN A 90 0.33 5.66 12.79
C ASN A 90 1.77 6.07 12.41
N ILE A 91 2.02 6.62 11.21
CA ILE A 91 3.33 7.18 10.84
C ILE A 91 3.57 8.53 11.51
N LYS A 92 4.60 8.66 12.37
CA LYS A 92 4.96 9.92 13.05
C LYS A 92 5.79 10.83 12.13
N ASN A 93 5.68 12.15 12.37
CA ASN A 93 6.63 13.20 11.95
C ASN A 93 7.18 13.08 10.51
N GLN A 94 6.30 13.23 9.52
CA GLN A 94 6.69 13.39 8.11
C GLN A 94 6.93 14.88 7.80
N LYS A 95 7.73 15.59 8.61
CA LYS A 95 8.01 17.01 8.33
C LYS A 95 8.64 17.09 6.93
N ASN A 96 7.91 17.72 6.01
CA ASN A 96 8.27 17.94 4.61
C ASN A 96 8.25 16.70 3.68
N LYS A 97 7.62 15.58 4.07
CA LYS A 97 7.41 14.44 3.17
C LYS A 97 5.95 14.29 2.75
N LYS A 98 5.73 14.06 1.46
CA LYS A 98 4.42 13.63 0.93
C LYS A 98 4.19 12.18 1.31
N LEU A 99 3.12 11.91 2.05
CA LEU A 99 2.74 10.57 2.46
C LEU A 99 1.66 10.03 1.52
N THR A 100 1.93 8.87 0.91
CA THR A 100 1.00 8.18 0.02
C THR A 100 0.84 6.73 0.47
N GLY A 101 -0.41 6.26 0.53
CA GLY A 101 -0.73 4.84 0.69
C GLY A 101 -1.23 4.26 -0.62
N VAL A 102 -0.83 3.02 -0.95
CA VAL A 102 -1.22 2.34 -2.17
C VAL A 102 -1.64 0.92 -1.87
N LEU A 103 -2.83 0.53 -2.31
CA LEU A 103 -3.22 -0.87 -2.43
C LEU A 103 -2.99 -1.34 -3.86
N ILE A 104 -2.29 -2.48 -4.01
CA ILE A 104 -2.07 -3.12 -5.30
C ILE A 104 -2.72 -4.51 -5.32
N TYR A 105 -3.56 -4.72 -6.33
CA TYR A 105 -4.21 -6.00 -6.60
C TYR A 105 -3.73 -6.57 -7.94
N PRO A 106 -3.41 -7.87 -8.03
CA PRO A 106 -3.31 -8.53 -9.31
C PRO A 106 -4.74 -8.76 -9.82
N GLU A 107 -5.06 -8.22 -10.99
CA GLU A 107 -6.42 -8.33 -11.57
C GLU A 107 -6.31 -8.41 -13.09
N ILE A 108 -7.01 -9.38 -13.67
CA ILE A 108 -6.91 -9.73 -15.10
C ILE A 108 -8.00 -9.03 -15.90
N ASP A 109 -9.19 -8.90 -15.32
CA ASP A 109 -10.38 -8.52 -16.07
C ASP A 109 -10.71 -7.03 -15.95
N LYS A 110 -10.45 -6.42 -14.78
CA LYS A 110 -10.84 -5.04 -14.50
C LYS A 110 -9.69 -4.16 -14.06
N GLU A 111 -9.45 -3.10 -14.85
CA GLU A 111 -8.55 -2.04 -14.44
C GLU A 111 -9.20 -1.17 -13.35
N VAL A 112 -8.48 -0.99 -12.25
CA VAL A 112 -8.79 -0.03 -11.19
C VAL A 112 -7.63 0.95 -11.11
N ASN A 113 -7.96 2.23 -11.24
CA ASN A 113 -7.00 3.32 -11.16
C ASN A 113 -7.57 4.47 -10.30
N PHE A 114 -7.67 4.25 -9.00
CA PHE A 114 -8.24 5.22 -8.07
C PHE A 114 -7.15 5.98 -7.30
N SER A 115 -7.40 7.27 -7.05
CA SER A 115 -6.66 8.09 -6.08
C SER A 115 -7.61 9.07 -5.39
N GLY A 116 -7.36 9.32 -4.10
CA GLY A 116 -8.12 10.27 -3.31
C GLY A 116 -7.25 10.87 -2.21
N LYS A 117 -7.46 12.15 -1.92
CA LYS A 117 -6.83 12.80 -0.76
C LYS A 117 -7.66 12.51 0.49
N PHE A 118 -7.00 12.09 1.55
CA PHE A 118 -7.59 11.88 2.86
C PHE A 118 -6.81 12.68 3.91
N GLY A 119 -7.30 13.88 4.22
CA GLY A 119 -6.60 14.82 5.10
C GLY A 119 -5.21 15.17 4.56
N ALA A 120 -4.17 14.77 5.29
CA ALA A 120 -2.78 15.09 4.99
C ALA A 120 -2.07 14.09 4.04
N PHE A 121 -2.72 13.00 3.65
CA PHE A 121 -2.12 11.97 2.80
C PHE A 121 -2.98 11.62 1.60
N GLU A 122 -2.36 10.99 0.60
CA GLU A 122 -3.04 10.46 -0.58
C GLU A 122 -3.21 8.94 -0.41
N MET A 123 -4.38 8.41 -0.76
CA MET A 123 -4.63 6.97 -0.85
C MET A 123 -4.93 6.59 -2.29
N ARG A 124 -4.35 5.48 -2.73
CA ARG A 124 -4.48 4.96 -4.09
C ARG A 124 -4.91 3.51 -4.06
N VAL A 125 -5.71 3.12 -5.05
CA VAL A 125 -6.06 1.71 -5.30
C VAL A 125 -5.79 1.43 -6.76
N LYS A 126 -4.90 0.47 -7.02
CA LYS A 126 -4.38 0.17 -8.35
C LYS A 126 -4.45 -1.32 -8.62
N THR A 127 -4.77 -1.70 -9.85
CA THR A 127 -4.60 -3.08 -10.32
C THR A 127 -3.43 -3.23 -11.27
N VAL A 128 -2.89 -4.45 -11.33
CA VAL A 128 -1.84 -4.89 -12.25
C VAL A 128 -2.29 -6.18 -12.93
N ASN A 129 -2.40 -6.17 -14.25
CA ASN A 129 -2.76 -7.36 -15.01
C ASN A 129 -1.54 -8.24 -15.24
N LEU A 130 -1.40 -9.28 -14.41
CA LEU A 130 -0.29 -10.24 -14.48
C LEU A 130 -0.35 -11.19 -15.68
N ASN A 131 -1.45 -11.21 -16.44
CA ASN A 131 -1.58 -11.98 -17.68
C ASN A 131 -1.16 -11.16 -18.92
N SER A 132 -0.74 -9.91 -18.73
CA SER A 132 -0.22 -9.07 -19.80
C SER A 132 1.24 -9.39 -20.14
N LYS A 133 1.74 -8.85 -21.25
CA LYS A 133 3.17 -8.87 -21.57
C LYS A 133 3.98 -8.22 -20.45
N TRP A 134 5.21 -8.71 -20.25
CA TRP A 134 6.10 -8.22 -19.19
C TRP A 134 6.29 -6.70 -19.23
N GLU A 135 6.44 -6.11 -20.42
CA GLU A 135 6.64 -4.67 -20.59
C GLU A 135 5.46 -3.86 -20.03
N ASN A 136 4.23 -4.37 -20.17
CA ASN A 136 3.04 -3.71 -19.64
C ASN A 136 2.99 -3.80 -18.11
N ILE A 137 3.33 -4.96 -17.56
CA ILE A 137 3.40 -5.17 -16.10
C ILE A 137 4.46 -4.25 -15.49
N HIS A 138 5.65 -4.20 -16.11
CA HIS A 138 6.75 -3.34 -15.69
C HIS A 138 6.33 -1.87 -15.70
N ASN A 139 5.86 -1.36 -16.85
CA ASN A 139 5.44 0.03 -16.98
C ASN A 139 4.33 0.40 -15.99
N ARG A 140 3.36 -0.50 -15.79
CA ARG A 140 2.28 -0.30 -14.83
C ARG A 140 2.81 -0.18 -13.39
N LEU A 141 3.72 -1.06 -12.97
CA LEU A 141 4.31 -0.98 -11.63
C LEU A 141 5.13 0.30 -11.45
N ILE A 142 5.82 0.79 -12.48
CA ILE A 142 6.51 2.08 -12.43
C ILE A 142 5.51 3.25 -12.30
N GLU A 143 4.43 3.24 -13.07
CA GLU A 143 3.39 4.28 -13.05
C GLU A 143 2.73 4.42 -11.67
N ILE A 144 2.51 3.30 -10.96
CA ILE A 144 1.80 3.28 -9.67
C ILE A 144 2.43 4.20 -8.61
N ILE A 145 3.75 4.41 -8.68
CA ILE A 145 4.53 5.15 -7.69
C ILE A 145 4.85 6.60 -8.10
N LEU A 146 4.35 7.04 -9.26
CA LEU A 146 4.46 8.43 -9.74
C LEU A 146 3.40 9.33 -9.05
#